data_AF-A0A327NRR3-F1
#
_entry.id   AF-A0A327NRR3-F1
#
_cell.length_a   1.000
_cell.length_b   1.000
_cell.length_c   1.000
_cell.angle_alpha   90.00
_cell.angle_beta   90.00
_cell.angle_gamma   90.00
#
_symmetry.space_group_name_H-M   'P 1'
#
loop_
_entity.id
_entity.type
_entity.pdbx_description
1 polymer ?
#
loop_
_entity_poly.entity_id
_entity_poly.type
_entity_poly.pdbx_seq_one_letter_code
_entity_poly.pdbx_strand_id
1 'polypeptide(L)'
;MSQEVAIGKRTSIAIQLLPDQKNLNEVVVVGYGTQQKEDITGAIAIASAKELKDPPVAQVAQMLQGKLVGVRIDQVSGRPGEGMNIKVRGSVSITAGANPLYVVDGMPITGDINTINPAEIESISVLKDAASSSLYGSRAGNGVVLIQTKQAKAGKTQIDFSSYYGFEKIPDARKLKMMNAEEYAQFQKEIAESNGRAVNPAFQNPAQYAGKGTNWFDVVTRTGAVQSYNLSLRSGTKNFLTSVTGGYFKEDGVVIGTGFQRLSLRINTLFTPSDKITVGFNLAPNYAYNTNFATDGGRMVPKILFQGRWQRAHWPALIMPMGVWR
;
A
#
# COMPACT_ATOMS: atom_id res chain seq x y z
N MET A 1 -20.66 26.39 -15.12
CA MET A 1 -20.40 26.63 -16.55
C MET A 1 -21.42 27.62 -17.05
N SER A 2 -21.00 28.71 -17.69
CA SER A 2 -21.87 29.74 -18.24
C SER A 2 -21.41 30.07 -19.66
N GLN A 3 -22.31 29.99 -20.63
CA GLN A 3 -22.11 30.54 -21.96
C GLN A 3 -22.94 31.81 -22.04
N GLU A 4 -22.27 32.96 -22.09
CA GLU A 4 -22.94 34.25 -22.26
C GLU A 4 -23.23 34.47 -23.75
N VAL A 5 -24.51 34.60 -24.07
CA VAL A 5 -24.98 34.95 -25.42
C VAL A 5 -25.67 36.30 -25.32
N ALA A 6 -25.17 37.29 -26.04
CA ALA A 6 -25.76 38.63 -26.05
C ALA A 6 -27.14 38.59 -26.76
N ILE A 7 -28.20 38.95 -26.02
CA ILE A 7 -29.60 38.74 -26.42
C ILE A 7 -30.09 39.77 -27.48
N GLY A 8 -29.52 40.98 -27.53
CA GLY A 8 -29.85 41.99 -28.55
C GLY A 8 -31.37 42.22 -28.73
N LYS A 9 -31.85 42.29 -29.98
CA LYS A 9 -33.29 42.46 -30.34
C LYS A 9 -33.97 41.16 -30.84
N ARG A 10 -33.41 39.98 -30.54
CA ARG A 10 -33.92 38.70 -31.08
C ARG A 10 -34.96 38.09 -30.14
N THR A 11 -36.07 37.59 -30.70
CA THR A 11 -37.18 36.94 -29.96
C THR A 11 -37.07 35.41 -29.88
N SER A 12 -36.13 34.81 -30.62
CA SER A 12 -35.85 33.36 -30.59
C SER A 12 -34.33 33.14 -30.57
N ILE A 13 -33.86 32.32 -29.64
CA ILE A 13 -32.44 31.97 -29.46
C ILE A 13 -32.32 30.44 -29.54
N ALA A 14 -31.67 29.93 -30.59
CA ALA A 14 -31.25 28.55 -30.66
C ALA A 14 -29.86 28.42 -30.02
N ILE A 15 -29.80 27.94 -28.78
CA ILE A 15 -28.53 27.68 -28.08
C ILE A 15 -28.17 26.22 -28.36
N GLN A 16 -27.15 26.00 -29.20
CA GLN A 16 -26.59 24.68 -29.43
C GLN A 16 -25.39 24.52 -28.50
N LEU A 17 -25.51 23.67 -27.49
CA LEU A 17 -24.42 23.36 -26.57
C LEU A 17 -23.33 22.62 -27.33
N LEU A 18 -22.19 23.28 -27.54
CA LEU A 18 -20.99 22.59 -28.00
C LEU A 18 -20.44 21.76 -26.83
N PRO A 19 -20.18 20.46 -27.02
CA PRO A 19 -19.55 19.65 -25.98
C PRO A 19 -18.15 20.21 -25.68
N ASP A 20 -17.92 20.62 -24.43
CA ASP A 20 -16.58 20.96 -23.93
C ASP A 20 -15.80 19.65 -23.78
N GLN A 21 -15.09 19.26 -24.84
CA GLN A 21 -14.22 18.09 -24.84
C GLN A 21 -12.92 18.44 -24.11
N LYS A 22 -12.99 18.60 -22.78
CA LYS A 22 -11.79 18.57 -21.93
C LYS A 22 -11.26 17.15 -21.90
N ASN A 23 -10.43 16.80 -22.89
CA ASN A 23 -9.54 15.68 -22.75
C ASN A 23 -8.56 16.01 -21.59
N LEU A 24 -8.76 15.32 -20.47
CA LEU A 24 -7.79 15.29 -19.39
C LEU A 24 -6.64 14.42 -19.87
N ASN A 25 -5.60 15.05 -20.44
CA ASN A 25 -4.41 14.34 -20.84
C ASN A 25 -3.71 13.86 -19.56
N GLU A 26 -3.97 12.60 -19.20
CA GLU A 26 -3.26 11.94 -18.11
C GLU A 26 -1.80 11.74 -18.57
N VAL A 27 -0.89 12.45 -17.90
CA VAL A 27 0.54 12.30 -18.11
C VAL A 27 1.01 11.11 -17.28
N VAL A 28 1.69 10.16 -17.93
CA VAL A 28 2.20 8.93 -17.34
C VAL A 28 3.71 9.01 -17.30
N VAL A 29 4.30 8.64 -16.17
CA VAL A 29 5.74 8.47 -16.07
C VAL A 29 6.11 7.07 -16.58
N VAL A 30 6.93 7.00 -17.62
CA VAL A 30 7.47 5.75 -18.16
C VAL A 30 8.99 5.84 -18.07
N GLY A 31 9.59 5.04 -17.18
CA GLY A 31 11.04 5.11 -16.97
C GLY A 31 11.44 6.45 -16.34
N TYR A 32 12.28 7.20 -17.06
CA TYR A 32 12.78 8.53 -16.68
C TYR A 32 12.06 9.69 -17.39
N GLY A 33 11.04 9.41 -18.21
CA GLY A 33 10.32 10.42 -18.99
C GLY A 33 8.81 10.43 -18.72
N THR A 34 8.16 11.55 -19.03
CA THR A 34 6.70 11.68 -19.00
C THR A 34 6.15 11.57 -20.43
N GLN A 35 5.19 10.67 -20.66
CA GLN A 35 4.49 10.53 -21.94
C GLN A 35 2.98 10.64 -21.71
N GLN A 36 2.24 11.13 -22.70
CA GLN A 36 0.78 11.13 -22.61
C GLN A 36 0.28 9.69 -22.77
N LYS A 37 -0.80 9.36 -22.05
CA LYS A 37 -1.41 8.02 -22.08
C LYS A 37 -1.71 7.51 -23.50
N GLU A 38 -2.03 8.42 -24.41
CA GLU A 38 -2.40 8.14 -25.81
C GLU A 38 -1.19 7.74 -26.67
N ASP A 39 0.02 8.18 -26.32
CA ASP A 39 1.24 7.94 -27.10
C ASP A 39 1.93 6.61 -26.75
N ILE A 40 1.42 5.89 -25.75
CA ILE A 40 2.09 4.70 -25.22
C ILE A 40 1.56 3.45 -25.93
N THR A 41 2.46 2.76 -26.62
CA THR A 41 2.16 1.52 -27.37
C THR A 41 2.09 0.26 -26.50
N GLY A 42 2.45 0.33 -25.21
CA GLY A 42 2.46 -0.80 -24.27
C GLY A 42 1.25 -0.84 -23.31
N ALA A 43 0.92 -2.01 -22.77
CA ALA A 43 -0.18 -2.15 -21.82
C ALA A 43 0.18 -1.61 -20.43
N ILE A 44 -0.28 -0.40 -20.16
CA ILE A 44 -0.17 0.27 -18.86
C ILE A 44 -1.56 0.40 -18.23
N ALA A 45 -1.67 0.11 -16.93
CA ALA A 45 -2.84 0.52 -16.15
C ALA A 45 -2.45 1.61 -15.15
N ILE A 46 -3.33 2.59 -14.99
CA ILE A 46 -3.10 3.77 -14.17
C ILE A 46 -4.24 3.85 -13.16
N ALA A 47 -3.89 4.09 -11.90
CA ALA A 47 -4.82 4.54 -10.87
C ALA A 47 -4.45 5.99 -10.51
N SER A 48 -5.37 6.91 -10.77
CA SER A 48 -5.14 8.36 -10.57
C SER A 48 -5.51 8.81 -9.16
N ALA A 49 -5.00 9.97 -8.73
CA ALA A 49 -5.27 10.56 -7.42
C ALA A 49 -6.76 10.62 -7.05
N LYS A 50 -7.66 10.81 -8.04
CA LYS A 50 -9.10 10.88 -7.82
C LYS A 50 -9.65 9.53 -7.37
N GLU A 51 -9.18 8.45 -7.96
CA GLU A 51 -9.59 7.09 -7.61
C GLU A 51 -8.94 6.62 -6.31
N LEU A 52 -7.77 7.16 -5.97
CA LEU A 52 -7.02 6.83 -4.75
C LEU A 52 -7.47 7.63 -3.51
N LYS A 53 -8.31 8.65 -3.66
CA LYS A 53 -8.68 9.58 -2.58
C LYS A 53 -9.76 9.07 -1.63
N ASP A 54 -10.59 8.13 -2.07
CA ASP A 54 -11.85 7.79 -1.40
C ASP A 54 -11.79 6.70 -0.31
N PRO A 55 -10.90 5.67 -0.36
CA PRO A 55 -10.90 4.66 0.68
C PRO A 55 -9.97 5.06 1.86
N PRO A 56 -10.45 5.04 3.12
CA PRO A 56 -9.62 5.22 4.30
C PRO A 56 -8.83 3.92 4.56
N VAL A 57 -7.85 3.64 3.70
CA VAL A 57 -7.05 2.43 3.79
C VAL A 57 -5.69 2.71 4.40
N ALA A 58 -5.23 1.77 5.21
CA ALA A 58 -3.93 1.82 5.89
C ALA A 58 -2.75 1.74 4.91
N GLN A 59 -2.96 1.03 3.79
CA GLN A 59 -1.91 0.58 2.90
C GLN A 59 -2.21 0.91 1.44
N VAL A 60 -1.13 1.13 0.69
CA VAL A 60 -1.20 1.52 -0.73
C VAL A 60 -1.82 0.42 -1.59
N ALA A 61 -1.46 -0.84 -1.33
CA ALA A 61 -1.97 -1.96 -2.10
C ALA A 61 -3.49 -2.15 -1.93
N GLN A 62 -4.05 -1.82 -0.76
CA GLN A 62 -5.50 -1.83 -0.53
C GLN A 62 -6.22 -0.80 -1.42
N MET A 63 -5.63 0.39 -1.66
CA MET A 63 -6.24 1.39 -2.55
C MET A 63 -6.41 0.87 -3.97
N LEU A 64 -5.51 -0.01 -4.42
CA LEU A 64 -5.46 -0.51 -5.78
C LEU A 64 -6.38 -1.72 -6.02
N GLN A 65 -6.96 -2.29 -4.96
CA GLN A 65 -7.77 -3.49 -5.06
C GLN A 65 -8.98 -3.26 -5.97
N GLY A 66 -9.06 -4.03 -7.05
CA GLY A 66 -10.13 -3.94 -8.04
C GLY A 66 -10.07 -2.71 -8.97
N LYS A 67 -9.08 -1.83 -8.83
CA LYS A 67 -8.93 -0.64 -9.68
C LYS A 67 -8.08 -0.87 -10.94
N LEU A 68 -7.23 -1.90 -10.92
CA LEU A 68 -6.28 -2.18 -12.01
C LEU A 68 -6.58 -3.54 -12.68
N VAL A 69 -6.82 -3.53 -13.99
CA VAL A 69 -7.04 -4.76 -14.77
C VAL A 69 -5.74 -5.57 -14.88
N GLY A 70 -5.81 -6.88 -14.66
CA GLY A 70 -4.63 -7.77 -14.80
C GLY A 70 -3.61 -7.65 -13.66
N VAL A 71 -3.98 -6.98 -12.57
CA VAL A 71 -3.23 -6.92 -11.31
C VAL A 71 -4.04 -7.67 -10.27
N ARG A 72 -3.45 -8.70 -9.67
CA ARG A 72 -4.02 -9.44 -8.55
C ARG A 72 -3.40 -8.93 -7.26
N ILE A 73 -4.24 -8.61 -6.28
CA ILE A 73 -3.81 -8.10 -4.99
C ILE A 73 -4.35 -9.07 -3.93
N ASP A 74 -3.45 -9.83 -3.33
CA ASP A 74 -3.77 -10.89 -2.38
C ASP A 74 -3.42 -10.42 -0.97
N GLN A 75 -4.39 -10.46 -0.05
CA GLN A 75 -4.09 -10.33 1.37
C GLN A 75 -3.64 -11.69 1.90
N VAL A 76 -2.34 -11.82 2.20
CA VAL A 76 -1.74 -13.09 2.64
C VAL A 76 -1.93 -13.31 4.15
N SER A 77 -2.08 -12.21 4.91
CA SER A 77 -2.17 -12.21 6.36
C SER A 77 -3.15 -11.14 6.86
N GLY A 78 -3.73 -11.38 8.04
CA GLY A 78 -4.47 -10.38 8.81
C GLY A 78 -3.64 -9.68 9.89
N ARG A 79 -2.31 -9.84 9.87
CA ARG A 79 -1.42 -9.23 10.87
C ARG A 79 -1.29 -7.72 10.63
N PRO A 80 -1.34 -6.88 11.68
CA PRO A 80 -1.19 -5.44 11.54
C PRO A 80 0.10 -5.06 10.81
N GLY A 81 0.03 -4.15 9.84
CA GLY A 81 1.19 -3.72 9.05
C GLY A 81 1.81 -4.76 8.10
N GLU A 82 1.39 -6.03 8.12
CA GLU A 82 1.61 -6.93 6.98
C GLU A 82 0.65 -6.48 5.89
N GLY A 83 1.17 -6.20 4.70
CA GLY A 83 0.32 -5.71 3.66
C GLY A 83 0.12 -6.64 2.49
N MET A 84 -0.63 -6.14 1.51
CA MET A 84 -1.13 -6.98 0.44
C MET A 84 -0.03 -7.22 -0.60
N ASN A 85 0.04 -8.45 -1.10
CA ASN A 85 0.99 -8.80 -2.14
C ASN A 85 0.38 -8.48 -3.51
N ILE A 86 1.10 -7.67 -4.31
CA ILE A 86 0.70 -7.31 -5.67
C ILE A 86 1.37 -8.30 -6.63
N LYS A 87 0.59 -8.88 -7.55
CA LYS A 87 1.05 -9.73 -8.65
C LYS A 87 0.54 -9.18 -9.97
N VAL A 88 1.44 -8.94 -10.91
CA VAL A 88 1.10 -8.45 -12.25
C VAL A 88 1.05 -9.64 -13.20
N ARG A 89 -0.09 -9.87 -13.86
CA ARG A 89 -0.32 -11.00 -14.79
C ARG A 89 -0.08 -12.41 -14.21
N GLY A 90 -0.21 -12.58 -12.89
CA GLY A 90 -0.03 -13.86 -12.21
C GLY A 90 1.43 -14.19 -11.92
N SER A 91 1.70 -15.41 -11.43
CA SER A 91 3.07 -15.83 -11.12
C SER A 91 3.78 -16.33 -12.38
N VAL A 92 4.83 -15.63 -12.79
CA VAL A 92 5.66 -16.01 -13.97
C VAL A 92 6.76 -17.02 -13.58
N SER A 93 7.03 -17.19 -12.28
CA SER A 93 8.10 -18.06 -11.80
C SER A 93 7.62 -19.05 -10.74
N ILE A 94 8.21 -20.25 -10.79
CA ILE A 94 7.98 -21.38 -9.87
C ILE A 94 8.93 -21.28 -8.65
N THR A 95 10.10 -20.68 -8.82
CA THR A 95 11.19 -20.67 -7.82
C THR A 95 11.68 -19.27 -7.44
N ALA A 96 11.58 -18.29 -8.34
CA ALA A 96 11.86 -16.88 -8.03
C ALA A 96 10.56 -16.21 -7.58
N GLY A 97 10.62 -15.35 -6.56
CA GLY A 97 9.43 -14.64 -6.07
C GLY A 97 8.70 -13.89 -7.20
N ALA A 98 7.37 -13.83 -7.10
CA ALA A 98 6.51 -13.23 -8.13
C ALA A 98 6.21 -11.73 -7.90
N ASN A 99 6.93 -11.09 -6.98
CA ASN A 99 6.68 -9.69 -6.64
C ASN A 99 7.20 -8.77 -7.77
N PRO A 100 6.46 -7.70 -8.13
CA PRO A 100 6.91 -6.73 -9.11
C PRO A 100 8.01 -5.84 -8.53
N LEU A 101 8.71 -5.12 -9.41
CA LEU A 101 9.62 -4.06 -9.01
C LEU A 101 8.81 -2.79 -8.65
N TYR A 102 8.99 -2.28 -7.43
CA TYR A 102 8.44 -1.00 -7.02
C TYR A 102 9.43 0.13 -7.33
N VAL A 103 8.95 1.17 -8.02
CA VAL A 103 9.72 2.35 -8.37
C VAL A 103 9.00 3.57 -7.83
N VAL A 104 9.66 4.35 -6.99
CA VAL A 104 9.10 5.57 -6.40
C VAL A 104 9.88 6.76 -6.94
N ASP A 105 9.20 7.70 -7.61
CA ASP A 105 9.81 8.89 -8.22
C ASP A 105 11.06 8.55 -9.08
N GLY A 106 11.00 7.44 -9.82
CA GLY A 106 12.09 6.95 -10.69
C GLY A 106 13.15 6.09 -10.00
N MET A 107 13.16 6.00 -8.67
CA MET A 107 14.13 5.20 -7.93
C MET A 107 13.55 3.83 -7.53
N PRO A 108 14.20 2.71 -7.89
CA PRO A 108 13.75 1.39 -7.45
C PRO A 108 13.97 1.23 -5.95
N ILE A 109 12.94 0.79 -5.24
CA ILE A 109 13.04 0.48 -3.82
C ILE A 109 13.18 -1.03 -3.61
N THR A 110 14.05 -1.42 -2.68
CA THR A 110 14.15 -2.80 -2.21
C THR A 110 13.28 -2.94 -0.97
N GLY A 111 12.14 -3.60 -1.09
CA GLY A 111 11.24 -3.83 0.03
C GLY A 111 9.79 -3.77 -0.38
N ASP A 112 8.94 -3.50 0.61
CA ASP A 112 7.50 -3.55 0.47
C ASP A 112 6.89 -2.15 0.34
N ILE A 113 5.93 -2.03 -0.58
CA ILE A 113 5.12 -0.83 -0.82
C ILE A 113 4.34 -0.41 0.43
N ASN A 114 4.12 -1.32 1.36
CA ASN A 114 3.35 -1.10 2.59
C ASN A 114 4.02 -0.15 3.59
N THR A 115 5.29 0.20 3.38
CA THR A 115 5.99 1.23 4.18
C THR A 115 5.72 2.65 3.68
N ILE A 116 5.16 2.81 2.48
CA ILE A 116 4.84 4.10 1.87
C ILE A 116 3.51 4.60 2.40
N ASN A 117 3.44 5.89 2.70
CA ASN A 117 2.20 6.52 3.14
C ASN A 117 1.24 6.73 1.95
N PRO A 118 0.03 6.16 1.94
CA PRO A 118 -0.96 6.40 0.89
C PRO A 118 -1.23 7.88 0.60
N ALA A 119 -1.18 8.74 1.62
CA ALA A 119 -1.49 10.16 1.49
C ALA A 119 -0.47 10.94 0.64
N GLU A 120 0.74 10.41 0.42
CA GLU A 120 1.78 11.06 -0.37
C GLU A 120 1.71 10.73 -1.87
N ILE A 121 0.88 9.76 -2.25
CA ILE A 121 0.81 9.23 -3.62
C ILE A 121 -0.10 10.10 -4.50
N GLU A 122 0.39 10.48 -5.67
CA GLU A 122 -0.37 11.17 -6.71
C GLU A 122 -0.92 10.19 -7.73
N SER A 123 -0.11 9.26 -8.20
CA SER A 123 -0.57 8.25 -9.15
C SER A 123 0.24 6.96 -9.01
N ILE A 124 -0.40 5.86 -9.41
CA ILE A 124 0.25 4.56 -9.52
C ILE A 124 0.06 4.07 -10.94
N SER A 125 1.15 3.76 -11.61
CA SER A 125 1.17 3.21 -12.96
C SER A 125 1.79 1.83 -12.93
N VAL A 126 1.12 0.85 -13.50
CA VAL A 126 1.60 -0.54 -13.57
C VAL A 126 1.96 -0.88 -15.00
N LEU A 127 3.25 -1.14 -15.23
CA LEU A 127 3.80 -1.61 -16.49
C LEU A 127 3.68 -3.14 -16.53
N LYS A 128 2.86 -3.64 -17.45
CA LYS A 128 2.53 -5.07 -17.54
C LYS A 128 3.29 -5.81 -18.64
N ASP A 129 3.83 -5.06 -19.60
CA ASP A 129 4.52 -5.61 -20.77
C ASP A 129 6.02 -5.43 -20.68
N ALA A 130 6.75 -6.40 -21.24
CA ALA A 130 8.20 -6.39 -21.34
C ALA A 130 8.73 -5.15 -22.10
N ALA A 131 8.02 -4.66 -23.12
CA ALA A 131 8.44 -3.47 -23.85
C ALA A 131 8.46 -2.23 -22.94
N SER A 132 7.39 -2.02 -22.18
CA SER A 132 7.28 -0.91 -21.23
C SER A 132 8.22 -1.04 -20.03
N SER A 133 8.44 -2.27 -19.54
CA SER A 133 9.21 -2.53 -18.33
C SER A 133 10.72 -2.71 -18.58
N SER A 134 11.14 -2.89 -19.84
CA SER A 134 12.53 -3.13 -20.26
C SER A 134 13.53 -2.06 -19.78
N LEU A 135 13.07 -0.82 -19.60
CA LEU A 135 13.88 0.29 -19.08
C LEU A 135 14.44 0.04 -17.68
N TYR A 136 13.78 -0.83 -16.90
CA TYR A 136 14.19 -1.20 -15.54
C TYR A 136 14.98 -2.53 -15.49
N GLY A 137 15.27 -3.12 -16.65
CA GLY A 137 16.14 -4.29 -16.80
C GLY A 137 15.54 -5.60 -16.27
N SER A 138 16.40 -6.55 -15.93
CA SER A 138 16.01 -7.92 -15.53
C SER A 138 15.14 -7.99 -14.27
N ARG A 139 15.20 -6.98 -13.40
CA ARG A 139 14.36 -6.87 -12.20
C ARG A 139 12.88 -6.64 -12.53
N ALA A 140 12.59 -6.22 -13.76
CA ALA A 140 11.25 -5.89 -14.24
C ALA A 140 10.51 -7.08 -14.87
N GLY A 141 11.04 -8.30 -14.76
CA GLY A 141 10.46 -9.51 -15.35
C GLY A 141 9.07 -9.87 -14.83
N ASN A 142 8.73 -9.46 -13.60
CA ASN A 142 7.42 -9.62 -12.99
C ASN A 142 6.53 -8.36 -13.13
N GLY A 143 6.89 -7.43 -14.00
CA GLY A 143 6.25 -6.12 -14.12
C GLY A 143 6.83 -5.05 -13.18
N VAL A 144 6.42 -3.80 -13.39
CA VAL A 144 6.88 -2.64 -12.63
C VAL A 144 5.69 -1.84 -12.14
N VAL A 145 5.71 -1.48 -10.86
CA VAL A 145 4.74 -0.57 -10.24
C VAL A 145 5.44 0.75 -10.00
N LEU A 146 5.14 1.75 -10.83
CA LEU A 146 5.59 3.13 -10.65
C LEU A 146 4.65 3.86 -9.71
N ILE A 147 5.23 4.56 -8.75
CA ILE A 147 4.54 5.37 -7.78
C ILE A 147 5.08 6.77 -7.93
N GLN A 148 4.21 7.69 -8.34
CA GLN A 148 4.53 9.10 -8.40
C GLN A 148 4.02 9.76 -7.14
N THR A 149 4.89 10.49 -6.43
CA THR A 149 4.47 11.26 -5.27
C THR A 149 3.97 12.64 -5.65
N LYS A 150 3.11 13.19 -4.79
CA LYS A 150 2.50 14.51 -4.97
C LYS A 150 3.55 15.60 -5.04
N GLN A 151 3.59 16.28 -6.18
CA GLN A 151 4.45 17.44 -6.38
C GLN A 151 3.69 18.75 -6.15
N ALA A 152 4.42 19.80 -5.78
CA ALA A 152 3.85 21.13 -5.66
C ALA A 152 3.67 21.78 -7.04
N LYS A 153 2.67 22.65 -7.15
CA LYS A 153 2.37 23.42 -8.36
C LYS A 153 2.59 24.90 -8.08
N ALA A 154 3.16 25.61 -9.04
CA ALA A 154 3.45 27.03 -8.89
C ALA A 154 2.17 27.86 -8.63
N GLY A 155 2.26 28.84 -7.74
CA GLY A 155 1.22 29.84 -7.48
C GLY A 155 0.08 29.37 -6.57
N LYS A 156 0.14 28.16 -6.01
CA LYS A 156 -0.87 27.67 -5.06
C LYS A 156 -0.22 27.02 -3.85
N THR A 157 -0.50 27.58 -2.68
CA THR A 157 -0.27 26.91 -1.41
C THR A 157 -1.50 26.06 -1.09
N GLN A 158 -1.31 24.76 -0.90
CA GLN A 158 -2.33 23.82 -0.48
C GLN A 158 -1.88 23.12 0.79
N ILE A 159 -2.78 23.12 1.78
CA ILE A 159 -2.61 22.37 3.02
C ILE A 159 -3.76 21.38 3.07
N ASP A 160 -3.43 20.09 3.15
CA ASP A 160 -4.42 19.04 3.40
C ASP A 160 -4.09 18.34 4.70
N PHE A 161 -5.09 18.20 5.56
CA PHE A 161 -5.04 17.37 6.74
C PHE A 161 -6.08 16.25 6.59
N SER A 162 -5.66 15.01 6.81
CA SER A 162 -6.57 13.87 6.87
C SER A 162 -6.38 13.11 8.17
N SER A 163 -7.51 12.74 8.77
CA SER A 163 -7.54 11.91 9.97
C SER A 163 -8.54 10.78 9.76
N TYR A 164 -8.18 9.61 10.25
CA TYR A 164 -9.01 8.42 10.23
C TYR A 164 -8.93 7.73 11.58
N TYR A 165 -10.07 7.27 12.07
CA TYR A 165 -10.18 6.43 13.24
C TYR A 165 -11.20 5.32 12.95
N GLY A 166 -10.85 4.07 13.25
CA GLY A 166 -11.66 2.91 12.96
C GLY A 166 -11.46 1.78 13.96
N PHE A 167 -12.38 0.82 13.93
CA PHE A 167 -12.32 -0.37 14.76
C PHE A 167 -12.31 -1.63 13.88
N GLU A 168 -11.50 -2.60 14.27
CA GLU A 168 -11.38 -3.88 13.59
C GLU A 168 -11.86 -4.99 14.51
N LYS A 169 -12.76 -5.84 13.99
CA LYS A 169 -13.29 -7.00 14.70
C LYS A 169 -13.34 -8.19 13.75
N ILE A 170 -13.03 -9.38 14.28
CA ILE A 170 -13.23 -10.62 13.54
C ILE A 170 -14.73 -10.86 13.37
N PRO A 171 -15.25 -10.98 12.12
CA PRO A 171 -16.66 -11.28 11.89
C PRO A 171 -17.05 -12.61 12.54
N ASP A 172 -18.24 -12.67 13.14
CA ASP A 172 -18.68 -13.88 13.85
C ASP A 172 -18.77 -15.10 12.92
N ALA A 173 -19.02 -14.90 11.62
CA ALA A 173 -19.00 -15.95 10.59
C ALA A 173 -17.61 -16.58 10.36
N ARG A 174 -16.53 -15.88 10.72
CA ARG A 174 -15.15 -16.39 10.61
C ARG A 174 -14.63 -17.00 11.91
N LYS A 175 -15.39 -16.92 13.00
CA LYS A 175 -15.03 -17.58 14.25
C LYS A 175 -15.28 -19.08 14.10
N LEU A 176 -14.29 -19.91 14.41
CA LEU A 176 -14.51 -21.34 14.47
C LEU A 176 -15.53 -21.64 15.58
N LYS A 177 -16.58 -22.38 15.23
CA LYS A 177 -17.50 -22.95 16.22
C LYS A 177 -16.81 -24.12 16.89
N MET A 178 -16.37 -23.88 18.13
CA MET A 178 -15.76 -24.90 18.98
C MET A 178 -16.83 -25.47 19.89
N MET A 179 -16.68 -26.75 20.27
CA MET A 179 -17.51 -27.34 21.30
C MET A 179 -17.32 -26.58 22.62
N ASN A 180 -18.41 -26.27 23.30
CA ASN A 180 -18.36 -25.83 24.69
C ASN A 180 -18.04 -27.01 25.62
N ALA A 181 -17.85 -26.76 26.93
CA ALA A 181 -17.40 -27.80 27.86
C ALA A 181 -18.41 -28.96 28.01
N GLU A 182 -19.71 -28.66 27.93
CA GLU A 182 -20.80 -29.64 27.98
C GLU A 182 -20.85 -30.48 26.70
N GLU A 183 -20.80 -29.85 25.53
CA GLU A 183 -20.75 -30.51 24.23
C GLU A 183 -19.53 -31.42 24.11
N TYR A 184 -18.37 -30.98 24.62
CA TYR A 184 -17.16 -31.81 24.65
C TYR A 184 -17.31 -33.03 25.57
N ALA A 185 -17.89 -32.85 26.77
CA ALA A 185 -18.14 -33.95 27.70
C ALA A 185 -19.15 -34.97 27.12
N GLN A 186 -20.21 -34.48 26.46
CA GLN A 186 -21.19 -35.31 25.75
C GLN A 186 -20.52 -36.09 24.61
N PHE A 187 -19.69 -35.43 23.80
CA PHE A 187 -18.94 -36.06 22.72
C PHE A 187 -18.00 -37.18 23.22
N GLN A 188 -17.29 -36.95 24.34
CA GLN A 188 -16.43 -37.98 24.95
C GLN A 188 -17.22 -39.17 25.49
N LYS A 189 -18.40 -38.92 26.06
CA LYS A 189 -19.31 -39.97 26.51
C LYS A 189 -19.81 -40.83 25.35
N GLU A 190 -20.27 -40.20 24.27
CA GLU A 190 -20.74 -40.90 23.06
C GLU A 190 -19.65 -41.75 22.41
N ILE A 191 -18.41 -41.25 22.36
CA ILE A 191 -17.25 -42.03 21.88
C ILE A 191 -17.00 -43.26 22.76
N ALA A 192 -17.06 -43.12 24.08
CA ALA A 192 -16.82 -44.24 24.99
C ALA A 192 -17.91 -45.32 24.86
N GLU A 193 -19.18 -44.90 24.81
CA GLU A 193 -20.35 -45.77 24.65
C GLU A 193 -20.33 -46.48 23.29
N SER A 194 -20.06 -45.76 22.20
CA SER A 194 -19.95 -46.33 20.85
C SER A 194 -18.81 -47.35 20.72
N ASN A 195 -17.74 -47.21 21.51
CA ASN A 195 -16.61 -48.15 21.52
C ASN A 195 -16.76 -49.27 22.56
N GLY A 196 -17.89 -49.36 23.26
CA GLY A 196 -18.12 -50.36 24.31
C GLY A 196 -17.19 -50.22 25.53
N ARG A 197 -16.62 -49.02 25.74
CA ARG A 197 -15.73 -48.71 26.86
C ARG A 197 -16.50 -48.08 28.00
N ALA A 198 -16.04 -48.29 29.23
CA ALA A 198 -16.60 -47.59 30.37
C ALA A 198 -16.40 -46.06 30.23
N VAL A 199 -17.47 -45.30 30.38
CA VAL A 199 -17.43 -43.83 30.35
C VAL A 199 -16.65 -43.33 31.56
N ASN A 200 -15.64 -42.49 31.32
CA ASN A 200 -14.89 -41.84 32.39
C ASN A 200 -15.87 -41.11 33.34
N PRO A 201 -15.80 -41.32 34.68
CA PRO A 201 -16.68 -40.66 35.64
C PRO A 201 -16.81 -39.14 35.46
N ALA A 202 -15.75 -38.47 35.00
CA ALA A 202 -15.77 -37.05 34.70
C ALA A 202 -16.79 -36.66 33.62
N PHE A 203 -17.06 -37.53 32.63
CA PHE A 203 -17.94 -37.24 31.50
C PHE A 203 -19.32 -37.93 31.58
N GLN A 204 -19.60 -38.67 32.65
CA GLN A 204 -20.87 -39.40 32.80
C GLN A 204 -22.09 -38.47 32.87
N ASN A 205 -21.92 -37.28 33.47
CA ASN A 205 -22.91 -36.23 33.56
C ASN A 205 -22.43 -34.94 32.84
N PRO A 206 -22.62 -34.82 31.52
CA PRO A 206 -22.19 -33.64 30.75
C PRO A 206 -22.83 -32.33 31.23
N ALA A 207 -24.07 -32.38 31.72
CA ALA A 207 -24.80 -31.22 32.25
C ALA A 207 -24.10 -30.55 33.45
N GLN A 208 -23.17 -31.25 34.14
CA GLN A 208 -22.37 -30.65 35.21
C GLN A 208 -21.44 -29.53 34.71
N TYR A 209 -21.16 -29.49 33.40
CA TYR A 209 -20.36 -28.49 32.72
C TYR A 209 -21.19 -27.42 32.00
N ALA A 210 -22.53 -27.47 32.11
CA ALA A 210 -23.41 -26.46 31.54
C ALA A 210 -23.05 -25.06 32.07
N GLY A 211 -22.87 -24.11 31.16
CA GLY A 211 -22.46 -22.74 31.47
C GLY A 211 -21.03 -22.60 32.04
N LYS A 212 -20.25 -23.68 32.14
CA LYS A 212 -18.85 -23.66 32.54
C LYS A 212 -17.96 -23.72 31.29
N GLY A 213 -16.78 -23.12 31.40
CA GLY A 213 -15.77 -23.13 30.34
C GLY A 213 -15.31 -21.73 29.97
N THR A 214 -14.21 -21.67 29.22
CA THR A 214 -13.60 -20.43 28.78
C THR A 214 -13.67 -20.39 27.26
N ASN A 215 -14.21 -19.31 26.70
CA ASN A 215 -14.06 -19.06 25.27
C ASN A 215 -12.63 -18.57 24.99
N TRP A 216 -11.72 -19.49 24.76
CA TRP A 216 -10.32 -19.17 24.46
C TRP A 216 -10.16 -18.23 23.26
N PHE A 217 -11.07 -18.31 22.28
CA PHE A 217 -11.04 -17.40 21.13
C PHE A 217 -11.27 -15.94 21.55
N ASP A 218 -12.24 -15.68 22.42
CA ASP A 218 -12.50 -14.33 22.95
C ASP A 218 -11.41 -13.88 23.93
N VAL A 219 -10.70 -14.80 24.60
CA VAL A 219 -9.58 -14.47 25.50
C VAL A 219 -8.34 -13.99 24.73
N VAL A 220 -8.06 -14.58 23.57
CA VAL A 220 -6.87 -14.21 22.76
C VAL A 220 -7.16 -13.12 21.72
N THR A 221 -8.44 -12.77 21.54
CA THR A 221 -8.85 -11.74 20.57
C THR A 221 -9.45 -10.52 21.26
N ARG A 222 -9.41 -9.39 20.56
CA ARG A 222 -9.98 -8.12 20.99
C ARG A 222 -10.49 -7.34 19.78
N THR A 223 -11.25 -6.28 20.04
CA THR A 223 -11.51 -5.27 19.02
C THR A 223 -10.26 -4.40 18.89
N GLY A 224 -9.66 -4.40 17.71
CA GLY A 224 -8.50 -3.57 17.36
C GLY A 224 -8.92 -2.14 17.05
N ALA A 225 -8.05 -1.17 17.29
CA ALA A 225 -8.26 0.23 16.92
C ALA A 225 -7.24 0.63 15.86
N VAL A 226 -7.69 1.38 14.87
CA VAL A 226 -6.86 1.89 13.77
C VAL A 226 -6.95 3.39 13.74
N GLN A 227 -5.82 4.06 13.65
CA GLN A 227 -5.74 5.50 13.56
C GLN A 227 -4.69 5.94 12.54
N SER A 228 -5.04 6.97 11.78
CA SER A 228 -4.13 7.61 10.83
C SER A 228 -4.28 9.12 10.90
N TYR A 229 -3.15 9.82 10.86
CA TYR A 229 -3.09 11.26 10.76
C TYR A 229 -2.07 11.63 9.69
N ASN A 230 -2.47 12.41 8.70
CA ASN A 230 -1.58 12.88 7.65
C ASN A 230 -1.73 14.38 7.48
N LEU A 231 -0.60 15.07 7.39
CA LEU A 231 -0.52 16.48 7.09
C LEU A 231 0.34 16.64 5.86
N SER A 232 -0.20 17.25 4.82
CA SER A 232 0.54 17.57 3.60
C SER A 232 0.47 19.06 3.32
N LEU A 233 1.63 19.65 3.09
CA LEU A 233 1.82 21.03 2.66
C LEU A 233 2.45 20.98 1.27
N ARG A 234 1.86 21.69 0.32
CA ARG A 234 2.39 21.88 -1.03
C ARG A 234 2.40 23.35 -1.32
N SER A 235 3.55 23.90 -1.66
CA SER A 235 3.70 25.32 -1.99
C SER A 235 4.75 25.49 -3.05
N GLY A 236 4.60 26.50 -3.89
CA GLY A 236 5.63 26.78 -4.86
C GLY A 236 5.43 28.08 -5.62
N THR A 237 6.54 28.69 -6.01
CA THR A 237 6.63 29.77 -6.99
C THR A 237 7.13 29.20 -8.32
N LYS A 238 7.37 30.06 -9.32
CA LYS A 238 7.92 29.60 -10.62
C LYS A 238 9.28 28.91 -10.50
N ASN A 239 10.10 29.31 -9.55
CA ASN A 239 11.50 28.86 -9.45
C ASN A 239 11.74 27.92 -8.27
N PHE A 240 10.73 27.70 -7.43
CA PHE A 240 10.86 26.86 -6.24
C PHE A 240 9.54 26.16 -5.97
N LEU A 241 9.52 24.85 -6.04
CA LEU A 241 8.37 24.00 -5.72
C LEU A 241 8.76 23.11 -4.56
N THR A 242 7.92 23.02 -3.52
CA THR A 242 8.17 22.15 -2.38
C THR A 242 6.91 21.46 -1.90
N SER A 243 6.98 20.15 -1.67
CA SER A 243 5.96 19.37 -0.99
C SER A 243 6.55 18.70 0.25
N VAL A 244 5.82 18.80 1.35
CA VAL A 244 6.14 18.17 2.63
C VAL A 244 4.92 17.37 3.07
N THR A 245 5.10 16.08 3.32
CA THR A 245 4.04 15.20 3.82
C THR A 245 4.54 14.47 5.06
N GLY A 246 3.85 14.68 6.18
CA GLY A 246 4.06 13.94 7.43
C GLY A 246 2.88 13.02 7.69
N GLY A 247 3.15 11.83 8.23
CA GLY A 247 2.13 10.86 8.53
C GLY A 247 2.45 10.02 9.77
N TYR A 248 1.42 9.76 10.56
CA TYR A 248 1.43 8.80 11.65
C TYR A 248 0.31 7.77 11.42
N PHE A 249 0.66 6.51 11.52
CA PHE A 249 -0.28 5.39 11.42
C PHE A 249 -0.06 4.44 12.58
N LYS A 250 -1.14 4.03 13.24
CA LYS A 250 -1.11 3.00 14.28
C LYS A 250 -2.31 2.08 14.11
N GLU A 251 -2.04 0.79 14.19
CA GLU A 251 -3.02 -0.29 14.05
C GLU A 251 -2.78 -1.28 15.20
N ASP A 252 -3.77 -1.40 16.09
CA ASP A 252 -3.79 -2.41 17.14
C ASP A 252 -4.52 -3.63 16.60
N GLY A 253 -3.85 -4.79 16.56
CA GLY A 253 -4.43 -5.99 15.97
C GLY A 253 -5.54 -6.62 16.78
N VAL A 254 -6.38 -7.38 16.08
CA VAL A 254 -7.47 -8.18 16.69
C VAL A 254 -6.97 -9.32 17.55
N VAL A 255 -5.72 -9.78 17.38
CA VAL A 255 -5.07 -10.72 18.29
C VAL A 255 -4.29 -9.94 19.33
N ILE A 256 -4.49 -10.25 20.61
CA ILE A 256 -3.81 -9.55 21.71
C ILE A 256 -2.30 -9.69 21.59
N GLY A 257 -1.58 -8.58 21.75
CA GLY A 257 -0.12 -8.52 21.61
C GLY A 257 0.38 -8.33 20.18
N THR A 258 -0.52 -8.14 19.20
CA THR A 258 -0.17 -7.74 17.84
C THR A 258 -0.49 -6.27 17.60
N GLY A 259 0.31 -5.62 16.77
CA GLY A 259 0.18 -4.19 16.49
C GLY A 259 1.32 -3.64 15.65
N PHE A 260 1.02 -2.57 14.94
CA PHE A 260 1.91 -1.90 14.00
C PHE A 260 1.82 -0.38 14.14
N GLN A 261 2.97 0.27 14.04
CA GLN A 261 3.09 1.72 14.07
C GLN A 261 4.06 2.17 12.98
N ARG A 262 3.72 3.28 12.32
CA ARG A 262 4.55 3.89 11.29
C ARG A 262 4.54 5.41 11.42
N LEU A 263 5.74 5.98 11.41
CA LEU A 263 5.98 7.40 11.26
C LEU A 263 6.70 7.63 9.93
N SER A 264 6.10 8.46 9.07
CA SER A 264 6.62 8.76 7.74
C SER A 264 6.78 10.27 7.57
N LEU A 265 7.89 10.70 7.00
CA LEU A 265 8.08 12.07 6.53
C LEU A 265 8.62 12.03 5.10
N ARG A 266 8.05 12.82 4.21
CA ARG A 266 8.54 13.02 2.85
C ARG A 266 8.66 14.49 2.54
N ILE A 267 9.79 14.86 1.94
CA ILE A 267 10.12 16.20 1.48
C ILE A 267 10.58 16.07 0.04
N ASN A 268 9.91 16.78 -0.86
CA ASN A 268 10.30 16.87 -2.26
C ASN A 268 10.39 18.35 -2.64
N THR A 269 11.56 18.78 -3.07
CA THR A 269 11.84 20.18 -3.43
C THR A 269 12.50 20.23 -4.80
N LEU A 270 11.93 21.05 -5.68
CA LEU A 270 12.49 21.36 -6.99
C LEU A 270 12.87 22.84 -7.01
N PHE A 271 14.14 23.13 -7.26
CA PHE A 271 14.67 24.47 -7.35
C PHE A 271 15.24 24.72 -8.75
N THR A 272 14.73 25.73 -9.42
CA THR A 272 15.13 26.13 -10.78
C THR A 272 15.74 27.53 -10.70
N PRO A 273 17.03 27.66 -10.34
CA PRO A 273 17.70 28.95 -10.23
C PRO A 273 17.83 29.71 -11.57
N SER A 274 17.83 28.99 -12.69
CA SER A 274 17.82 29.55 -14.05
C SER A 274 17.16 28.57 -15.02
N ASP A 275 16.78 29.03 -16.21
CA ASP A 275 16.15 28.19 -17.24
C ASP A 275 17.00 27.00 -17.72
N LYS A 276 18.30 26.99 -17.37
CA LYS A 276 19.25 25.95 -17.77
C LYS A 276 19.59 24.96 -16.64
N ILE A 277 19.24 25.28 -15.40
CA ILE A 277 19.64 24.49 -14.22
C ILE A 277 18.41 24.23 -13.37
N THR A 278 18.13 22.94 -13.14
CA THR A 278 17.11 22.50 -12.19
C THR A 278 17.73 21.49 -11.24
N VAL A 279 17.53 21.70 -9.94
CA VAL A 279 18.04 20.87 -8.85
C VAL A 279 16.85 20.30 -8.10
N GLY A 280 16.77 18.97 -8.04
CA GLY A 280 15.77 18.25 -7.27
C GLY A 280 16.35 17.66 -5.98
N PHE A 281 15.58 17.75 -4.90
CA PHE A 281 15.89 17.13 -3.61
C PHE A 281 14.69 16.31 -3.14
N ASN A 282 14.88 15.01 -2.91
CA ASN A 282 13.85 14.12 -2.42
C ASN A 282 14.37 13.36 -1.20
N LEU A 283 13.67 13.47 -0.07
CA LEU A 283 14.02 12.88 1.20
C LEU A 283 12.76 12.23 1.81
N ALA A 284 12.84 10.94 2.15
CA ALA A 284 11.69 10.17 2.65
C ALA A 284 12.06 9.21 3.79
N PRO A 285 12.44 9.69 4.99
CA PRO A 285 12.64 8.82 6.15
C PRO A 285 11.33 8.17 6.60
N ASN A 286 11.40 6.87 6.87
CA ASN A 286 10.28 6.10 7.39
C ASN A 286 10.75 5.25 8.58
N TYR A 287 10.02 5.31 9.68
CA TYR A 287 10.24 4.49 10.86
C TYR A 287 9.01 3.64 11.13
N ALA A 288 9.19 2.33 11.17
CA ALA A 288 8.12 1.37 11.41
C ALA A 288 8.49 0.46 12.58
N TYR A 289 7.52 0.21 13.45
CA TYR A 289 7.65 -0.65 14.62
C TYR A 289 6.50 -1.64 14.64
N ASN A 290 6.81 -2.93 14.75
CA ASN A 290 5.84 -4.01 14.84
C ASN A 290 6.02 -4.80 16.14
N THR A 291 4.92 -5.29 16.69
CA THR A 291 4.90 -6.17 17.87
C THR A 291 4.42 -7.58 17.52
N ASN A 292 4.21 -7.84 16.22
CA ASN A 292 3.59 -9.06 15.75
C ASN A 292 4.45 -10.29 16.05
N PHE A 293 3.90 -11.23 16.81
CA PHE A 293 4.39 -12.60 16.91
C PHE A 293 3.73 -13.49 15.85
N ALA A 294 4.29 -14.67 15.57
CA ALA A 294 3.81 -15.55 14.51
C ALA A 294 2.40 -16.09 14.81
N THR A 295 1.37 -15.40 14.32
CA THR A 295 -0.04 -15.79 14.44
C THR A 295 -0.49 -16.74 13.34
N ASP A 296 0.23 -16.78 12.21
CA ASP A 296 -0.21 -17.44 10.98
C ASP A 296 0.44 -18.82 10.76
N GLY A 297 0.88 -19.47 11.83
CA GLY A 297 1.41 -20.85 11.75
C GLY A 297 2.72 -21.03 11.00
N GLY A 298 3.53 -19.97 10.84
CA GLY A 298 4.86 -20.04 10.23
C GLY A 298 5.89 -20.72 11.15
N ARG A 299 6.70 -21.64 10.62
CA ARG A 299 7.84 -22.22 11.34
C ARG A 299 8.77 -21.10 11.81
N MET A 300 8.96 -20.97 13.13
CA MET A 300 9.98 -20.10 13.72
C MET A 300 11.35 -20.49 13.17
N VAL A 301 11.94 -19.63 12.35
CA VAL A 301 13.40 -19.54 12.20
C VAL A 301 13.79 -18.22 12.86
N PRO A 302 14.32 -18.22 14.09
CA PRO A 302 14.78 -16.99 14.71
C PRO A 302 15.99 -16.48 13.92
N LYS A 303 15.78 -15.45 13.08
CA LYS A 303 16.88 -14.65 12.55
C LYS A 303 17.17 -13.52 13.53
N ILE A 304 18.13 -13.76 14.41
CA ILE A 304 18.89 -12.67 15.03
C ILE A 304 19.77 -12.08 13.93
N LEU A 305 19.37 -10.92 13.39
CA LEU A 305 20.22 -10.10 12.53
C LEU A 305 20.89 -9.03 13.39
N PHE A 306 22.07 -9.36 13.95
CA PHE A 306 23.05 -8.32 14.27
C PHE A 306 23.80 -8.00 12.99
N GLN A 307 23.44 -6.88 12.34
CA GLN A 307 24.26 -6.33 11.25
C GLN A 307 25.08 -5.16 11.78
N GLY A 308 26.11 -5.46 12.55
CA GLY A 308 27.22 -4.54 12.82
C GLY A 308 28.22 -4.61 11.67
N ARG A 309 28.13 -3.70 10.71
CA ARG A 309 29.09 -3.63 9.61
C ARG A 309 30.13 -2.55 9.91
N TRP A 310 31.28 -2.97 10.45
CA TRP A 310 32.47 -2.14 10.50
C TRP A 310 33.01 -1.95 9.08
N GLN A 311 32.90 -0.74 8.54
CA GLN A 311 33.60 -0.37 7.31
C GLN A 311 35.04 0.01 7.62
N ARG A 312 35.99 -0.78 7.12
CA ARG A 312 37.41 -0.45 7.13
C ARG A 312 37.67 0.54 5.98
N ALA A 313 38.07 1.76 6.32
CA ALA A 313 38.43 2.81 5.36
C ALA A 313 39.59 2.35 4.46
N HIS A 314 39.43 2.46 3.14
CA HIS A 314 40.54 2.44 2.16
C HIS A 314 40.33 3.62 1.19
N TRP A 315 41.40 4.39 0.99
CA TRP A 315 41.49 5.65 0.23
C TRP A 315 41.31 5.50 -1.29
N PRO A 316 41.03 6.60 -2.02
CA PRO A 316 40.60 6.56 -3.42
C PRO A 316 41.77 6.40 -4.39
N ALA A 317 41.62 5.50 -5.36
CA ALA A 317 42.45 5.47 -6.56
C ALA A 317 41.84 6.39 -7.63
N LEU A 318 42.62 7.39 -7.98
CA LEU A 318 42.45 8.38 -9.05
C LEU A 318 42.46 7.67 -10.42
N ILE A 319 41.39 7.79 -11.23
CA ILE A 319 41.44 7.48 -12.66
C ILE A 319 40.67 8.59 -13.42
N MET A 320 41.43 9.37 -14.19
CA MET A 320 40.95 10.40 -15.11
C MET A 320 40.30 9.77 -16.36
N PRO A 321 39.28 10.42 -16.97
CA PRO A 321 38.86 10.08 -18.32
C PRO A 321 39.68 10.88 -19.36
N MET A 322 40.44 10.18 -20.19
CA MET A 322 41.01 10.70 -21.43
C MET A 322 39.96 10.52 -22.54
N GLY A 323 39.51 11.62 -23.14
CA GLY A 323 38.71 11.58 -24.36
C GLY A 323 39.61 11.58 -25.60
N VAL A 324 39.17 10.90 -26.67
CA VAL A 324 39.61 11.17 -28.05
C VAL A 324 38.43 10.97 -29.00
N TRP A 325 38.20 11.98 -29.82
CA TRP A 325 37.33 12.01 -30.99
C TRP A 325 37.88 11.19 -32.16
N ARG A 326 36.99 10.52 -32.90
CA ARG A 326 36.90 10.59 -34.37
C ARG A 326 35.50 10.17 -34.81
#